data_AF-A0A6G0UA51-F1
#
_entry.id   AF-A0A6G0UA51-F1
#
_cell.length_a   1.000
_cell.length_b   1.000
_cell.length_c   1.000
_cell.angle_alpha   90.00
_cell.angle_beta   90.00
_cell.angle_gamma   90.00
#
_symmetry.space_group_name_H-M   'P 1'
#
loop_
_entity.id
_entity.type
_entity.pdbx_description
1 polymer ?
#
loop_
_entity_poly.entity_id
_entity_poly.type
_entity_poly.pdbx_seq_one_letter_code
_entity_poly.pdbx_strand_id
1 'polypeptide(L)'
;IANGSIIPLPTWDLDEDFDAWLAPGYLTVLSVNGTISLIMHFLVFWLIAFKTPKEMKDYRLFLLNISVISFIHDIQLTVYWRPVPFFPIPGAFVQGPSRIIGNIGGHWGMVLSIVL
;
A
#
# COMPACT_ATOMS: atom_id res chain seq x y z
N ILE A 1 12.41 -51.52 -10.67
CA ILE A 1 13.23 -50.84 -11.70
C ILE A 1 12.64 -49.44 -11.84
N ALA A 2 13.03 -48.55 -10.93
CA ALA A 2 12.58 -47.17 -10.85
C ALA A 2 13.60 -46.31 -11.60
N ASN A 3 13.24 -45.83 -12.79
CA ASN A 3 14.08 -44.91 -13.53
C ASN A 3 13.74 -43.49 -13.07
N GLY A 4 14.46 -43.02 -12.07
CA GLY A 4 14.33 -41.71 -11.45
C GLY A 4 14.98 -40.62 -12.30
N SER A 5 14.32 -40.23 -13.38
CA SER A 5 14.58 -38.96 -14.05
C SER A 5 13.34 -38.08 -13.89
N ILE A 6 13.19 -37.55 -12.67
CA ILE A 6 12.36 -36.37 -12.44
C ILE A 6 13.07 -35.27 -13.22
N ILE A 7 12.57 -34.95 -14.41
CA ILE A 7 12.96 -33.73 -15.10
C ILE A 7 12.67 -32.63 -14.06
N PRO A 8 13.66 -31.87 -13.57
CA PRO A 8 13.35 -30.76 -12.69
C PRO A 8 12.45 -29.85 -13.53
N LEU A 9 11.18 -29.77 -13.15
CA LEU A 9 10.36 -28.65 -13.58
C LEU A 9 11.19 -27.41 -13.27
N PRO A 10 11.29 -26.42 -14.17
CA PRO A 10 11.91 -25.15 -13.81
C PRO A 10 11.23 -24.73 -12.51
N THR A 11 11.96 -24.83 -11.40
CA THR A 11 11.56 -24.12 -10.20
C THR A 11 11.72 -22.70 -10.65
N TRP A 12 10.59 -22.11 -10.98
CA TRP A 12 10.50 -20.71 -11.26
C TRP A 12 10.97 -20.05 -9.96
N ASP A 13 12.28 -19.87 -9.81
CA ASP A 13 12.92 -18.96 -8.85
C ASP A 13 12.60 -17.51 -9.25
N LEU A 14 11.39 -17.32 -9.80
CA LEU A 14 10.73 -16.03 -9.96
C LEU A 14 10.67 -15.38 -8.60
N ASP A 15 10.55 -16.12 -7.50
CA ASP A 15 10.50 -15.56 -6.15
C ASP A 15 11.81 -14.83 -5.80
N GLU A 16 12.99 -15.43 -6.01
CA GLU A 16 14.29 -14.80 -5.71
C GLU A 16 14.61 -13.62 -6.64
N ASP A 17 14.32 -13.74 -7.95
CA ASP A 17 14.60 -12.70 -8.93
C ASP A 17 13.60 -11.53 -8.88
N PHE A 18 12.31 -11.83 -8.62
CA PHE A 18 11.25 -10.85 -8.38
C PHE A 18 11.55 -10.07 -7.11
N ASP A 19 11.92 -10.75 -6.01
CA ASP A 19 12.29 -10.09 -4.76
C ASP A 19 13.56 -9.25 -4.91
N ALA A 20 14.57 -9.72 -5.66
CA ALA A 20 15.83 -9.00 -5.88
C ALA A 20 15.68 -7.72 -6.70
N TRP A 21 14.81 -7.70 -7.73
CA TRP A 21 14.65 -6.54 -8.62
C TRP A 21 13.46 -5.64 -8.26
N LEU A 22 12.35 -6.20 -7.78
CA LEU A 22 11.16 -5.40 -7.44
C LEU A 22 11.22 -4.82 -6.03
N ALA A 23 11.83 -5.48 -5.05
CA ALA A 23 11.94 -4.90 -3.70
C ALA A 23 12.67 -3.54 -3.70
N PRO A 24 13.86 -3.37 -4.31
CA PRO A 24 14.52 -2.07 -4.34
C PRO A 24 13.75 -1.05 -5.19
N GLY A 25 13.20 -1.44 -6.35
CA GLY A 25 12.39 -0.55 -7.20
C GLY A 25 11.13 -0.04 -6.49
N TYR A 26 10.42 -0.94 -5.80
CA TYR A 26 9.23 -0.62 -5.01
C TYR A 26 9.53 0.34 -3.85
N LEU A 27 10.59 0.07 -3.08
CA LEU A 27 11.00 0.91 -1.96
C LEU A 27 11.43 2.31 -2.41
N THR A 28 12.09 2.42 -3.57
CA THR A 28 12.45 3.74 -4.14
C THR A 28 11.21 4.53 -4.56
N VAL A 29 10.24 3.90 -5.24
CA VAL A 29 8.97 4.55 -5.62
C VAL A 29 8.20 5.01 -4.39
N LEU A 30 8.04 4.17 -3.36
CA LEU A 30 7.36 4.55 -2.12
C LEU A 30 8.05 5.71 -1.41
N SER A 31 9.39 5.72 -1.39
CA SER A 31 10.17 6.77 -0.72
C SER A 31 10.10 8.10 -1.46
N VAL A 32 10.15 8.07 -2.79
CA VAL A 32 9.98 9.25 -3.65
C VAL A 32 8.55 9.78 -3.52
N ASN A 33 7.54 8.91 -3.62
CA ASN A 33 6.14 9.29 -3.46
C ASN A 33 5.89 9.93 -2.10
N GLY A 34 6.34 9.29 -1.01
CA GLY A 34 6.19 9.85 0.34
C GLY A 34 6.86 11.21 0.51
N THR A 35 8.04 11.42 -0.10
CA THR A 35 8.75 12.71 -0.03
C THR A 35 7.99 13.81 -0.78
N ILE A 36 7.51 13.51 -1.99
CA ILE A 36 6.73 14.47 -2.81
C ILE A 36 5.41 14.81 -2.13
N SER A 37 4.69 13.81 -1.65
CA SER A 37 3.42 14.01 -0.94
C SER A 37 3.59 14.82 0.33
N LEU A 38 4.66 14.59 1.11
CA LEU A 38 4.93 15.36 2.32
C LEU A 38 5.13 16.85 1.99
N ILE A 39 5.91 17.16 0.95
CA ILE A 39 6.10 18.55 0.48
C ILE A 39 4.76 19.16 0.05
N MET A 40 3.95 18.42 -0.72
CA MET A 40 2.64 18.89 -1.17
C MET A 40 1.67 19.12 -0.01
N HIS A 41 1.65 18.25 1.00
CA HIS A 41 0.84 18.44 2.19
C HIS A 41 1.25 19.69 2.97
N PHE A 42 2.55 19.97 3.14
CA PHE A 42 3.01 21.22 3.74
C PHE A 42 2.58 22.45 2.94
N LEU A 43 2.62 22.38 1.60
CA LEU A 43 2.14 23.45 0.73
C LEU A 43 0.63 23.68 0.89
N VAL A 44 -0.16 22.60 0.96
CA VAL A 44 -1.62 22.66 1.17
C VAL A 44 -1.96 23.25 2.53
N PHE A 45 -1.28 22.82 3.60
CA PHE A 45 -1.45 23.41 4.92
C PHE A 45 -1.11 24.89 4.94
N TRP A 46 -0.02 25.29 4.27
CA TRP A 46 0.36 26.69 4.14
C TRP A 46 -0.70 27.50 3.38
N LEU A 47 -1.23 26.97 2.29
CA LEU A 47 -2.26 27.62 1.48
C LEU A 47 -3.57 27.82 2.27
N ILE A 48 -4.01 26.79 3.02
CA ILE A 48 -5.19 26.85 3.89
C ILE A 48 -4.95 27.80 5.08
N ALA A 49 -3.74 27.86 5.60
CA ALA A 49 -3.40 28.73 6.71
C ALA A 49 -3.39 30.21 6.30
N PHE A 50 -2.73 30.55 5.20
CA PHE A 50 -2.40 31.94 4.84
C PHE A 50 -3.21 32.53 3.69
N LYS A 51 -3.79 31.70 2.80
CA LYS A 51 -4.43 32.18 1.57
C LYS A 51 -5.95 32.01 1.53
N THR A 52 -6.56 31.35 2.51
CA THR A 52 -8.03 31.17 2.55
C THR A 52 -8.75 32.53 2.67
N PRO A 53 -9.64 32.88 1.71
CA PRO A 53 -10.42 34.12 1.74
C PRO A 53 -11.34 34.20 2.96
N LYS A 54 -11.65 35.42 3.42
CA LYS A 54 -12.55 35.66 4.56
C LYS A 54 -13.97 35.11 4.35
N GLU A 55 -14.41 35.00 3.09
CA GLU A 55 -15.72 34.43 2.72
C GLU A 55 -15.82 32.91 2.94
N MET A 56 -14.68 32.21 3.08
CA MET A 56 -14.62 30.74 3.24
C MET A 56 -14.19 30.31 4.66
N LYS A 57 -14.36 31.17 5.66
CA LYS A 57 -13.93 30.89 7.04
C LYS A 57 -14.54 29.62 7.62
N ASP A 58 -15.81 29.35 7.37
CA ASP A 58 -16.50 28.16 7.88
C ASP A 58 -16.01 26.88 7.19
N TYR A 59 -15.66 26.98 5.89
CA TYR A 59 -15.10 25.87 5.12
C TYR A 59 -13.62 25.59 5.41
N ARG A 60 -12.90 26.54 6.00
CA ARG A 60 -11.47 26.41 6.31
C ARG A 60 -11.20 25.24 7.25
N LEU A 61 -12.04 25.07 8.27
CA LEU A 61 -11.88 24.00 9.24
C LEU A 61 -12.15 22.63 8.61
N PHE A 62 -13.16 22.55 7.73
CA PHE A 62 -13.47 21.35 6.97
C PHE A 62 -12.33 20.96 6.02
N LEU A 63 -11.81 21.92 5.25
CA LEU A 63 -10.69 21.70 4.32
C LEU A 63 -9.41 21.29 5.06
N LEU A 64 -9.16 21.86 6.24
CA LEU A 64 -8.03 21.47 7.08
C LEU A 64 -8.21 20.05 7.59
N ASN A 65 -9.41 19.67 8.03
CA ASN A 65 -9.70 18.32 8.52
C ASN A 65 -9.48 17.27 7.41
N ILE A 66 -10.02 17.50 6.21
CA ILE A 66 -9.76 16.63 5.05
C ILE A 66 -8.27 16.53 4.74
N SER A 67 -7.54 17.65 4.77
CA SER A 67 -6.09 17.65 4.52
C SER A 67 -5.31 16.85 5.57
N VAL A 68 -5.72 16.90 6.84
CA VAL A 68 -5.14 16.09 7.93
C VAL A 68 -5.43 14.61 7.73
N ILE A 69 -6.67 14.24 7.39
CA ILE A 69 -7.04 12.84 7.13
C ILE A 69 -6.24 12.30 5.94
N SER A 70 -6.11 13.08 4.86
CA SER A 70 -5.28 12.70 3.71
C SER A 70 -3.81 12.53 4.08
N PHE A 71 -3.25 13.41 4.92
CA PHE A 71 -1.87 13.28 5.39
C PHE A 71 -1.65 12.02 6.23
N ILE A 72 -2.58 11.71 7.13
CA ILE A 72 -2.55 10.47 7.93
C ILE A 72 -2.62 9.24 7.00
N HIS A 73 -3.50 9.27 6.00
CA HIS A 73 -3.61 8.20 5.03
C HIS A 73 -2.31 8.00 4.24
N ASP A 74 -1.63 9.08 3.85
CA ASP A 74 -0.37 9.00 3.10
C ASP A 74 0.78 8.45 3.95
N ILE A 75 0.81 8.78 5.25
CA ILE A 75 1.71 8.13 6.23
C ILE A 75 1.38 6.64 6.35
N GLN A 76 0.10 6.29 6.45
CA GLN A 76 -0.33 4.91 6.51
C GLN A 76 0.13 4.16 5.25
N LEU A 77 -0.06 4.74 4.06
CA LEU A 77 0.42 4.15 2.80
C LEU A 77 1.94 3.95 2.82
N THR A 78 2.71 4.97 3.20
CA THR A 78 4.18 4.87 3.19
C THR A 78 4.77 3.95 4.25
N VAL A 79 4.08 3.71 5.38
CA VAL A 79 4.55 2.83 6.46
C VAL A 79 4.01 1.40 6.34
N TYR A 80 2.70 1.23 6.13
CA TYR A 80 2.06 -0.09 6.05
C TYR A 80 2.34 -0.81 4.74
N TRP A 81 2.58 -0.09 3.64
CA TRP A 81 2.84 -0.76 2.36
C TRP A 81 4.30 -1.17 2.19
N ARG A 82 5.24 -0.55 2.91
CA ARG A 82 6.65 -0.98 2.91
C ARG A 82 6.88 -2.46 3.23
N PRO A 83 6.20 -3.10 4.21
CA PRO A 83 6.36 -4.53 4.49
C PRO A 83 5.57 -5.46 3.55
N VAL A 84 4.68 -4.96 2.70
CA VAL A 84 3.84 -5.80 1.81
C VAL A 84 4.64 -6.73 0.88
N PRO A 85 5.80 -6.33 0.31
CA PRO A 85 6.63 -7.24 -0.48
C PRO A 85 7.26 -8.35 0.37
N PHE A 86 7.65 -8.06 1.61
CA PHE A 86 8.36 -8.99 2.48
C PHE A 86 7.43 -10.01 3.14
N PHE A 87 6.19 -9.61 3.42
CA PHE A 87 5.15 -10.47 3.90
C PHE A 87 3.88 -10.16 3.12
N PRO A 88 3.53 -10.95 2.08
CA PRO A 88 2.26 -10.82 1.38
C PRO A 88 1.12 -11.36 2.24
N ILE A 89 0.95 -10.84 3.46
CA ILE A 89 -0.13 -11.15 4.40
C ILE A 89 -1.51 -10.98 3.73
N PRO A 90 -1.76 -9.95 2.90
CA PRO A 90 -3.01 -9.83 2.16
C PRO A 90 -3.24 -11.01 1.19
N GLY A 91 -2.19 -11.42 0.48
CA GLY A 91 -2.24 -12.55 -0.46
C GLY A 91 -2.43 -13.88 0.26
N ALA A 92 -1.75 -14.08 1.39
CA ALA A 92 -1.87 -15.26 2.22
C ALA A 92 -3.26 -15.36 2.89
N PHE A 93 -3.86 -14.23 3.29
CA PHE A 93 -5.20 -14.21 3.88
C PHE A 93 -6.29 -14.52 2.85
N VAL A 94 -6.16 -13.97 1.63
CA VAL A 94 -7.07 -14.21 0.51
C VAL A 94 -6.96 -15.65 -0.03
N GLN A 95 -5.74 -16.20 -0.11
CA GLN A 95 -5.51 -17.56 -0.59
C GLN A 95 -5.65 -18.65 0.48
N GLY A 96 -5.62 -18.29 1.76
CA GLY A 96 -5.70 -19.22 2.90
C GLY A 96 -7.10 -19.31 3.50
N PRO A 97 -7.39 -18.69 4.68
CA PRO A 97 -8.65 -18.89 5.39
C PRO A 97 -9.88 -18.39 4.60
N SER A 98 -9.75 -17.29 3.85
CA SER A 98 -10.87 -16.70 3.11
C SER A 98 -11.41 -17.58 1.98
N ARG A 99 -10.61 -18.53 1.47
CA ARG A 99 -11.05 -19.51 0.45
C ARG A 99 -12.09 -20.50 0.98
N ILE A 100 -12.13 -20.72 2.29
CA ILE A 100 -13.09 -21.62 2.94
C ILE A 100 -14.53 -21.09 2.79
N ILE A 101 -14.71 -19.76 2.64
CA ILE A 101 -16.00 -19.08 2.52
C ILE A 101 -16.43 -18.93 1.04
N GLY A 102 -15.67 -19.49 0.09
CA GLY A 102 -15.94 -19.37 -1.34
C GLY A 102 -15.54 -18.02 -1.94
N ASN A 103 -16.02 -17.72 -3.16
CA ASN A 103 -15.55 -16.58 -3.96
C ASN A 103 -15.78 -15.20 -3.31
N ILE A 104 -16.80 -15.09 -2.46
CA ILE A 104 -17.13 -13.86 -1.71
C ILE A 104 -16.14 -13.62 -0.56
N GLY A 105 -15.65 -14.67 0.10
CA GLY A 105 -14.70 -14.56 1.21
C GLY A 105 -13.35 -13.96 0.80
N GLY A 106 -12.93 -14.19 -0.45
CA GLY A 106 -11.72 -13.59 -1.02
C GLY A 106 -11.82 -12.06 -1.15
N HIS A 107 -12.97 -11.54 -1.56
CA HIS A 107 -13.20 -10.09 -1.66
C HIS A 107 -13.19 -9.41 -0.28
N TRP A 108 -13.85 -10.01 0.71
CA TRP A 108 -13.82 -9.51 2.08
C TRP A 108 -12.41 -9.55 2.68
N GLY A 109 -11.59 -10.56 2.34
CA GLY A 109 -10.20 -10.64 2.76
C GLY A 109 -9.31 -9.51 2.20
N MET A 110 -9.55 -9.09 0.95
CA MET A 110 -8.87 -7.91 0.38
C MET A 110 -9.26 -6.62 1.09
N VAL A 111 -10.55 -6.43 1.36
CA VAL A 111 -11.03 -5.23 2.06
C VAL A 111 -10.46 -5.17 3.47
N LEU A 112 -10.46 -6.28 4.20
CA LEU A 112 -9.92 -6.34 5.56
C LEU A 112 -8.42 -6.06 5.59
N SER A 113 -7.65 -6.57 4.62
CA SER A 113 -6.19 -6.35 4.55
C SER A 113 -5.76 -4.97 4.08
N ILE A 114 -6.67 -4.21 3.43
CA ILE A 114 -6.44 -2.80 3.09
C ILE A 114 -6.78 -1.88 4.26
N VAL A 115 -7.72 -2.27 5.11
CA VAL A 115 -8.24 -1.47 6.24
C VAL A 115 -7.42 -1.66 7.52
N LEU A 116 -6.76 -2.80 7.69
CA LEU A 116 -6.03 -3.23 8.90
C LEU A 116 -4.52 -3.06 8.75
#